data_AF-A0A7V4MPZ7-F1
#
_entry.id   AF-A0A7V4MPZ7-F1
#
_cell.length_a   1.000
_cell.length_b   1.000
_cell.length_c   1.000
_cell.angle_alpha   90.00
_cell.angle_beta   90.00
_cell.angle_gamma   90.00
#
_symmetry.space_group_name_H-M   'P 1'
#
loop_
_entity.id
_entity.type
_entity.pdbx_description
1 polymer ?
#
loop_
_entity_poly.entity_id
_entity_poly.type
_entity_poly.pdbx_seq_one_letter_code
_entity_poly.pdbx_strand_id
1 'polypeptide(L)'
;MNTAAPVQGDPQAVATCRKTSGLSPRIVLLSLLVAPACCFWAQDNGISRIFSLMVPPVVLTLVLIGANVVLRRFTPRFAFTETELIVFYAMQTVICAMASEWMDVISPYIHTYGVFADRDQRYKTKVLPYISEWLFFTSDEGLKDFATGGKPLRYMLSSLGIWWPKIIAWTIVAGLVCMAFLCVNSLMRDQWCNREKLAFPLVQLPIAMTQEGGAGPMWRNRYFLTAFGVMFAIDMLNGFAFLYPSIPRINVRFLGDVLPMFNSQPWNQIGWTPIGLFPFMAAIGLFMPNDLLFSCIFFFFARKGMQVIAAAMGYEQGVFGGGGLIPSAPYFSEQSWGAFLGLFVMALWVARGYLKEVWREIVRTGTPDKRLVPHRLSFAGLVLSLGALGWIGVEIGLPFFFVLGYTALFLMFSIAMTRLRAQLGPPIHEMAFMGPTQLLVDFPGTQGVSTSMIARTVTLFHFMNRIHRTHPM
;
A
#
# COMPACT_ATOMS: atom_id res chain seq x y z
N MET A 1 33.28 -34.70 -45.20
CA MET A 1 32.95 -35.79 -44.24
C MET A 1 33.49 -35.41 -42.87
N ASN A 2 32.62 -34.88 -42.01
CA ASN A 2 32.47 -35.27 -40.61
C ASN A 2 31.41 -34.37 -39.97
N THR A 3 30.28 -35.00 -39.73
CA THR A 3 29.09 -34.54 -39.03
C THR A 3 29.40 -34.33 -37.55
N ALA A 4 29.18 -33.11 -37.03
CA ALA A 4 29.09 -32.87 -35.59
C ALA A 4 27.60 -32.62 -35.26
N ALA A 5 27.03 -33.53 -34.47
CA ALA A 5 25.63 -33.55 -34.06
C ALA A 5 25.28 -32.38 -33.12
N PRO A 6 24.06 -31.85 -33.17
CA PRO A 6 23.59 -30.89 -32.17
C PRO A 6 23.30 -31.62 -30.85
N VAL A 7 23.84 -31.09 -29.75
CA VAL A 7 23.56 -31.51 -28.39
C VAL A 7 22.06 -31.28 -28.11
N GLN A 8 21.29 -32.37 -28.08
CA GLN A 8 19.92 -32.38 -27.60
C GLN A 8 19.95 -32.15 -26.08
N GLY A 9 19.64 -30.92 -25.67
CA GLY A 9 19.29 -30.62 -24.28
C GLY A 9 17.95 -31.26 -23.97
N ASP A 10 17.95 -32.21 -23.05
CA ASP A 10 16.76 -32.92 -22.56
C ASP A 10 15.71 -31.92 -22.01
N PRO A 11 14.52 -31.81 -22.62
CA PRO A 11 13.46 -30.90 -22.14
C PRO A 11 12.81 -31.35 -20.82
N GLN A 12 13.19 -32.50 -20.26
CA GLN A 12 12.54 -33.07 -19.08
C GLN A 12 13.16 -32.64 -17.72
N ALA A 13 14.14 -31.75 -17.70
CA ALA A 13 14.79 -31.31 -16.46
C ALA A 13 14.13 -30.10 -15.76
N VAL A 14 12.97 -29.60 -16.23
CA VAL A 14 12.25 -28.49 -15.61
C VAL A 14 10.95 -28.99 -14.98
N ALA A 15 10.83 -28.76 -13.67
CA ALA A 15 9.67 -29.03 -12.82
C ALA A 15 9.49 -30.48 -12.30
N THR A 16 10.49 -30.97 -11.55
CA THR A 16 10.13 -31.77 -10.37
C THR A 16 9.39 -30.84 -9.41
N CYS A 17 8.07 -30.94 -9.42
CA CYS A 17 7.20 -30.31 -8.42
C CYS A 17 7.62 -30.87 -7.05
N ARG A 18 8.50 -30.15 -6.35
CA ARG A 18 8.81 -30.42 -4.94
C ARG A 18 7.47 -30.49 -4.23
N LYS A 19 7.17 -31.64 -3.61
CA LYS A 19 6.02 -31.82 -2.71
C LYS A 19 5.87 -30.55 -1.89
N THR A 20 4.79 -29.81 -2.10
CA THR A 20 4.44 -28.67 -1.28
C THR A 20 4.22 -29.21 0.13
N SER A 21 5.24 -29.09 0.99
CA SER A 21 5.04 -29.20 2.43
C SER A 21 3.96 -28.19 2.78
N GLY A 22 2.89 -28.64 3.44
CA GLY A 22 1.83 -27.77 3.90
C GLY A 22 2.36 -26.58 4.70
N LEU A 23 1.55 -25.53 4.82
CA LEU A 23 1.88 -24.32 5.58
C LEU A 23 2.38 -24.72 6.99
N SER A 24 3.63 -24.39 7.31
CA SER A 24 4.25 -24.80 8.56
C SER A 24 3.64 -24.03 9.74
N PRO A 25 2.93 -24.66 10.69
CA PRO A 25 2.25 -23.94 11.77
C PRO A 25 3.23 -23.14 12.65
N ARG A 26 4.49 -23.59 12.74
CA ARG A 26 5.55 -22.87 13.48
C ARG A 26 5.82 -21.48 12.91
N ILE A 27 5.81 -21.32 11.57
CA ILE A 27 6.12 -20.02 10.96
C ILE A 27 4.95 -19.05 11.06
N VAL A 28 3.73 -19.57 11.03
CA VAL A 28 2.51 -18.78 11.27
C VAL A 28 2.51 -18.24 12.69
N LEU A 29 2.78 -19.10 13.68
CA LEU A 29 2.88 -18.69 15.08
C LEU A 29 3.99 -17.64 15.29
N LEU A 30 5.18 -17.87 14.70
CA LEU A 30 6.28 -16.91 14.77
C LEU A 30 5.91 -15.57 14.14
N SER A 31 5.22 -15.60 12.99
CA SER A 31 4.78 -14.38 12.31
C SER A 31 3.79 -13.59 13.17
N LEU A 32 2.85 -14.27 13.83
CA LEU A 32 1.90 -13.63 14.75
C LEU A 32 2.59 -13.09 16.01
N LEU A 33 3.60 -13.78 16.53
CA LEU A 33 4.37 -13.32 17.69
C LEU A 33 5.20 -12.07 17.37
N VAL A 34 5.75 -11.99 16.16
CA VAL A 34 6.53 -10.82 15.69
C VAL A 34 5.62 -9.67 15.22
N ALA A 35 4.35 -9.95 14.92
CA ALA A 35 3.40 -8.96 14.38
C ALA A 35 3.32 -7.66 15.21
N PRO A 36 3.21 -7.68 16.56
CA PRO A 36 3.15 -6.45 17.35
C PRO A 36 4.38 -5.55 17.17
N ALA A 37 5.58 -6.14 17.09
CA ALA A 37 6.81 -5.39 16.84
C ALA A 37 6.83 -4.78 15.43
N CYS A 38 6.35 -5.52 14.43
CA CYS A 38 6.19 -5.03 13.07
C CYS A 38 5.20 -3.87 12.99
N CYS A 39 4.04 -3.99 13.64
CA CYS A 39 3.02 -2.95 13.72
C CYS A 39 3.53 -1.71 14.46
N PHE A 40 4.21 -1.89 15.59
CA PHE A 40 4.79 -0.79 16.36
C PHE A 40 5.83 -0.03 15.52
N TRP A 41 6.74 -0.74 14.84
CA TRP A 41 7.72 -0.10 13.97
C TRP A 41 7.08 0.55 12.75
N ALA A 42 6.01 -0.05 12.20
CA ALA A 42 5.26 0.57 11.11
C ALA A 42 4.66 1.91 11.56
N GLN A 43 4.00 1.95 12.72
CA GLN A 43 3.33 3.13 13.30
C GLN A 43 4.31 4.21 13.78
N ASP A 44 5.35 3.83 14.51
CA ASP A 44 6.31 4.75 15.12
C ASP A 44 7.42 5.19 14.14
N ASN A 45 7.27 4.85 12.86
CA ASN A 45 8.21 5.31 11.84
C ASN A 45 8.08 6.82 11.65
N GLY A 46 8.97 7.59 12.27
CA GLY A 46 9.05 9.05 12.13
C GLY A 46 9.50 9.54 10.75
N ILE A 47 9.67 8.65 9.78
CA ILE A 47 10.06 8.94 8.39
C ILE A 47 8.94 8.52 7.44
N SER A 48 8.84 9.21 6.31
CA SER A 48 7.88 8.94 5.24
C SER A 48 7.91 7.48 4.75
N ARG A 49 6.75 6.80 4.74
CA ARG A 49 6.59 5.38 4.37
C ARG A 49 6.36 5.19 2.87
N ILE A 50 7.17 5.86 2.06
CA ILE A 50 7.00 5.97 0.60
C ILE A 50 7.48 4.75 -0.19
N PHE A 51 8.31 3.91 0.41
CA PHE A 51 8.92 2.80 -0.30
C PHE A 51 7.95 1.63 -0.47
N SER A 52 7.79 1.18 -1.71
CA SER A 52 6.98 0.00 -2.03
C SER A 52 7.52 -1.27 -1.38
N LEU A 53 8.84 -1.32 -1.17
CA LEU A 53 9.48 -2.35 -0.36
C LEU A 53 9.57 -1.85 1.08
N MET A 54 8.67 -2.33 1.93
CA MET A 54 8.50 -1.85 3.29
C MET A 54 9.69 -2.25 4.17
N VAL A 55 10.22 -1.29 4.94
CA VAL A 55 11.41 -1.50 5.78
C VAL A 55 11.19 -2.57 6.86
N PRO A 56 10.09 -2.56 7.65
CA PRO A 56 9.96 -3.53 8.75
C PRO A 56 9.93 -4.99 8.29
N PRO A 57 9.13 -5.40 7.27
CA PRO A 57 9.14 -6.78 6.77
C PRO A 57 10.51 -7.22 6.26
N VAL A 58 11.20 -6.36 5.51
CA VAL A 58 12.54 -6.65 4.97
C VAL A 58 13.53 -6.89 6.10
N VAL A 59 13.61 -5.97 7.06
CA VAL A 59 14.59 -6.06 8.14
C VAL A 59 14.26 -7.22 9.08
N LEU A 60 12.99 -7.45 9.42
CA LEU A 60 12.60 -8.60 10.24
C LEU A 60 12.95 -9.93 9.56
N THR A 61 12.77 -10.03 8.24
CA THR A 61 13.22 -11.21 7.48
C THR A 61 14.74 -11.33 7.46
N LEU A 62 15.48 -10.23 7.33
CA LEU A 62 16.95 -10.23 7.43
C LEU A 62 17.45 -10.69 8.81
N VAL A 63 16.80 -10.24 9.88
CA VAL A 63 17.10 -10.68 11.25
C VAL A 63 16.85 -12.18 11.40
N LEU A 64 15.73 -12.70 10.86
CA LEU A 64 15.47 -14.14 10.86
C LEU A 64 16.47 -14.93 10.02
N ILE A 65 16.91 -14.41 8.88
CA ILE A 65 17.98 -15.02 8.08
C ILE A 65 19.27 -15.10 8.89
N GLY A 66 19.67 -14.01 9.55
CA GLY A 66 20.83 -13.99 10.44
C GLY A 66 20.72 -15.01 11.58
N ALA A 67 19.56 -15.06 12.25
CA ALA A 67 19.27 -16.07 13.26
C ALA A 67 19.31 -17.50 12.68
N ASN A 68 18.85 -17.71 11.44
CA ASN A 68 18.84 -19.01 10.79
C ASN A 68 20.26 -19.52 10.50
N VAL A 69 21.20 -18.63 10.17
CA VAL A 69 22.62 -19.00 10.00
C VAL A 69 23.19 -19.55 11.31
N VAL A 70 22.86 -18.92 12.44
CA VAL A 70 23.27 -19.39 13.78
C VAL A 70 22.57 -20.72 14.12
N LEU A 71 21.27 -20.83 13.89
CA LEU A 71 20.50 -22.06 14.13
C LEU A 71 21.02 -23.24 13.31
N ARG A 72 21.43 -23.04 12.05
CA ARG A 72 22.04 -24.10 11.23
C ARG A 72 23.32 -24.64 11.83
N ARG A 73 24.10 -23.79 12.50
CA ARG A 73 25.37 -24.19 13.13
C ARG A 73 25.16 -24.97 14.43
N PHE A 74 24.20 -24.57 15.27
CA PHE A 74 24.05 -25.13 16.61
C PHE A 74 22.87 -26.12 16.74
N THR A 75 21.77 -25.88 16.04
CA THR A 75 20.52 -26.65 16.16
C THR A 75 19.82 -26.83 14.81
N PRO A 76 20.42 -27.58 13.86
CA PRO A 76 19.94 -27.66 12.47
C PRO A 76 18.51 -28.18 12.30
N ARG A 77 17.98 -28.91 13.30
CA ARG A 77 16.57 -29.35 13.33
C ARG A 77 15.56 -28.19 13.38
N PHE A 78 15.93 -27.05 13.94
CA PHE A 78 15.08 -25.86 14.02
C PHE A 78 15.34 -24.85 12.91
N ALA A 79 16.25 -25.15 11.97
CA ALA A 79 16.52 -24.25 10.85
C ALA A 79 15.26 -24.04 10.00
N PHE A 80 15.06 -22.78 9.60
CA PHE A 80 14.01 -22.37 8.70
C PHE A 80 14.36 -22.74 7.26
N THR A 81 13.34 -23.20 6.55
CA THR A 81 13.38 -23.44 5.11
C THR A 81 13.12 -22.16 4.33
N GLU A 82 13.49 -22.16 3.06
CA GLU A 82 13.20 -21.05 2.12
C GLU A 82 11.70 -20.73 2.08
N THR A 83 10.84 -21.76 1.95
CA THR A 83 9.37 -21.60 1.93
C THR A 83 8.86 -20.92 3.19
N GLU A 84 9.41 -21.25 4.36
CA GLU A 84 8.98 -20.62 5.62
C GLU A 84 9.39 -19.16 5.69
N LEU A 85 10.61 -18.82 5.30
CA LEU A 85 11.04 -17.42 5.28
C LEU A 85 10.22 -16.57 4.28
N ILE A 86 9.84 -17.15 3.14
CA ILE A 86 8.94 -16.49 2.17
C ILE A 86 7.56 -16.25 2.77
N VAL A 87 6.97 -17.26 3.44
CA VAL A 87 5.67 -17.12 4.12
C VAL A 87 5.74 -16.08 5.23
N PHE A 88 6.81 -16.08 6.03
CA PHE A 88 7.03 -15.07 7.06
C PHE A 88 7.07 -13.67 6.46
N TYR A 89 7.87 -13.46 5.41
CA TYR A 89 7.95 -12.18 4.71
C TYR A 89 6.58 -11.72 4.17
N ALA A 90 5.84 -12.63 3.52
CA ALA A 90 4.52 -12.31 2.98
C ALA A 90 3.53 -11.91 4.08
N MET A 91 3.50 -12.64 5.20
CA MET A 91 2.67 -12.30 6.36
C MET A 91 3.05 -10.94 6.96
N GLN A 92 4.34 -10.70 7.21
CA GLN A 92 4.80 -9.42 7.75
C GLN A 92 4.51 -8.26 6.80
N THR A 93 4.60 -8.47 5.49
CA THR A 93 4.29 -7.43 4.50
C THR A 93 2.83 -6.98 4.58
N VAL A 94 1.88 -7.92 4.62
CA VAL A 94 0.45 -7.59 4.74
C VAL A 94 0.14 -6.95 6.09
N ILE A 95 0.70 -7.50 7.18
CA ILE A 95 0.55 -6.95 8.54
C ILE A 95 1.05 -5.50 8.58
N CYS A 96 2.26 -5.26 8.06
CA CYS A 96 2.86 -3.93 8.03
C CYS A 96 2.06 -2.97 7.14
N ALA A 97 1.58 -3.43 5.98
CA ALA A 97 0.74 -2.64 5.07
C ALA A 97 -0.53 -2.14 5.76
N MET A 98 -1.25 -3.01 6.47
CA MET A 98 -2.43 -2.63 7.25
C MET A 98 -2.07 -1.72 8.43
N ALA A 99 -1.03 -2.08 9.19
CA ALA A 99 -0.63 -1.36 10.39
C ALA A 99 0.13 -0.06 10.13
N SER A 100 0.36 0.33 8.87
CA SER A 100 1.05 1.57 8.53
C SER A 100 0.02 2.68 8.24
N GLU A 101 -0.05 3.16 7.01
CA GLU A 101 -0.82 4.37 6.64
C GLU A 101 -2.31 4.25 7.01
N TRP A 102 -2.92 3.07 6.86
CA TRP A 102 -4.34 2.89 7.21
C TRP A 102 -4.61 3.12 8.71
N MET A 103 -3.76 2.55 9.59
CA MET A 103 -3.92 2.73 11.04
C MET A 103 -3.46 4.13 11.50
N ASP A 104 -2.51 4.77 10.81
CA ASP A 104 -2.20 6.20 11.02
C ASP A 104 -3.38 7.12 10.74
N VAL A 105 -4.30 6.67 9.90
CA VAL A 105 -5.55 7.39 9.64
C VAL A 105 -6.59 7.01 10.68
N ILE A 106 -6.79 5.74 10.96
CA ILE A 106 -7.91 5.29 11.79
C ILE A 106 -7.67 5.63 13.27
N SER A 107 -6.50 5.27 13.80
CA SER A 107 -6.16 5.39 15.23
C SER A 107 -6.35 6.79 15.83
N PRO A 108 -5.80 7.88 15.24
CA PRO A 108 -5.97 9.19 15.81
C PRO A 108 -7.43 9.68 15.73
N TYR A 109 -8.16 9.32 14.69
CA TYR A 109 -9.53 9.79 14.50
C TYR A 109 -10.54 9.11 15.45
N ILE A 110 -10.27 7.90 15.93
CA ILE A 110 -11.13 7.19 16.90
C ILE A 110 -11.51 8.08 18.10
N HIS A 111 -10.55 8.83 18.65
CA HIS A 111 -10.73 9.61 19.88
C HIS A 111 -10.80 11.13 19.65
N THR A 112 -10.19 11.63 18.57
CA THR A 112 -10.09 13.08 18.27
C THR A 112 -11.46 13.76 18.26
N TYR A 113 -12.49 13.06 17.77
CA TYR A 113 -13.83 13.60 17.63
C TYR A 113 -14.52 13.96 18.95
N GLY A 114 -14.29 13.18 20.00
CA GLY A 114 -14.82 13.45 21.35
C GLY A 114 -13.91 14.36 22.16
N VAL A 115 -12.59 14.10 22.15
CA VAL A 115 -11.60 14.86 22.94
C VAL A 115 -11.54 16.34 22.54
N PHE A 116 -11.73 16.65 21.25
CA PHE A 116 -11.65 18.01 20.75
C PHE A 116 -13.02 18.60 20.38
N ALA A 117 -14.11 18.03 20.89
CA ALA A 117 -15.47 18.46 20.56
C ALA A 117 -15.75 19.95 20.84
N ASP A 118 -15.17 20.49 21.91
CA ASP A 118 -15.39 21.88 22.34
C ASP A 118 -14.40 22.88 21.73
N ARG A 119 -13.45 22.45 20.89
CA ARG A 119 -12.46 23.36 20.29
C ARG A 119 -13.01 24.19 19.13
N ASP A 120 -14.03 23.69 18.42
CA ASP A 120 -14.60 24.38 17.25
C ASP A 120 -16.13 24.19 17.15
N GLN A 121 -16.86 25.31 17.14
CA GLN A 121 -18.32 25.34 17.04
C GLN A 121 -18.84 24.79 15.70
N ARG A 122 -18.11 24.97 14.59
CA ARG A 122 -18.47 24.44 13.27
C ARG A 122 -18.35 22.93 13.25
N TYR A 123 -17.32 22.40 13.89
CA TYR A 123 -17.13 20.96 14.04
C TYR A 123 -18.28 20.33 14.85
N LYS A 124 -18.60 20.94 16.01
CA LYS A 124 -19.67 20.50 16.91
C LYS A 124 -21.05 20.50 16.25
N THR A 125 -21.29 21.40 15.30
CA THR A 125 -22.58 21.53 14.60
C THR A 125 -22.67 20.74 13.29
N LYS A 126 -21.57 20.62 12.54
CA LYS A 126 -21.58 20.04 11.19
C LYS A 126 -21.05 18.62 11.08
N VAL A 127 -20.26 18.15 12.06
CA VAL A 127 -19.58 16.85 11.98
C VAL A 127 -20.02 15.94 13.12
N LEU A 128 -19.82 16.38 14.38
CA LEU A 128 -20.09 15.59 15.59
C LEU A 128 -21.49 14.94 15.63
N PRO A 129 -22.60 15.62 15.22
CA PRO A 129 -23.95 15.03 15.26
C PRO A 129 -24.15 13.83 14.32
N TYR A 130 -23.23 13.64 13.37
CA TYR A 130 -23.32 12.58 12.36
C TYR A 130 -22.25 11.50 12.54
N ILE A 131 -21.45 11.58 13.60
CA ILE A 131 -20.42 10.58 13.94
C ILE A 131 -21.08 9.34 14.52
N SER A 132 -20.61 8.17 14.10
CA SER A 132 -21.04 6.90 14.66
C SER A 132 -20.41 6.65 16.03
N GLU A 133 -21.24 6.56 17.06
CA GLU A 133 -20.81 6.27 18.44
C GLU A 133 -20.19 4.89 18.59
N TRP A 134 -20.46 3.92 17.71
CA TRP A 134 -19.86 2.58 17.83
C TRP A 134 -18.45 2.49 17.20
N LEU A 135 -18.12 3.39 16.25
CA LEU A 135 -16.79 3.47 15.63
C LEU A 135 -15.86 4.48 16.30
N PHE A 136 -16.42 5.52 16.91
CA PHE A 136 -15.67 6.65 17.46
C PHE A 136 -16.10 6.98 18.88
N PHE A 137 -15.28 7.75 19.58
CA PHE A 137 -15.68 8.43 20.80
C PHE A 137 -16.27 9.80 20.45
N THR A 138 -17.47 10.08 20.97
CA THR A 138 -18.20 11.34 20.76
C THR A 138 -18.10 12.29 21.95
N SER A 139 -17.62 11.80 23.11
CA SER A 139 -17.33 12.57 24.31
C SER A 139 -15.89 12.36 24.77
N ASP A 140 -15.41 13.24 25.66
CA ASP A 140 -14.07 13.16 26.27
C ASP A 140 -14.05 12.29 27.55
N GLU A 141 -15.19 11.69 27.92
CA GLU A 141 -15.36 10.91 29.13
C GLU A 141 -14.45 9.67 29.11
N GLY A 142 -13.59 9.53 30.12
CA GLY A 142 -12.59 8.46 30.18
C GLY A 142 -11.36 8.65 29.29
N LEU A 143 -11.27 9.74 28.51
CA LEU A 143 -10.16 10.02 27.58
C LEU A 143 -9.28 11.22 28.00
N LYS A 144 -9.66 11.97 29.04
CA LYS A 144 -8.87 13.12 29.53
C LYS A 144 -7.42 12.74 29.91
N ASP A 145 -7.25 11.58 30.52
CA ASP A 145 -5.94 11.04 30.88
C ASP A 145 -5.12 10.61 29.64
N PHE A 146 -5.80 10.21 28.56
CA PHE A 146 -5.14 9.91 27.29
C PHE A 146 -4.64 11.19 26.61
N ALA A 147 -5.44 12.27 26.65
CA ALA A 147 -5.07 13.56 26.07
C ALA A 147 -3.94 14.27 26.83
N THR A 148 -3.87 14.10 28.16
CA THR A 148 -2.86 14.75 29.02
C THR A 148 -1.58 13.92 29.17
N GLY A 149 -1.64 12.59 28.99
CA GLY A 149 -0.48 11.70 29.06
C GLY A 149 0.08 11.51 30.48
N GLY A 150 1.29 10.96 30.58
CA GLY A 150 2.03 10.85 31.85
C GLY A 150 1.67 9.66 32.75
N LYS A 151 0.80 8.75 32.29
CA LYS A 151 0.42 7.53 33.03
C LYS A 151 1.30 6.33 32.64
N PRO A 152 1.58 5.40 33.56
CA PRO A 152 2.42 4.24 33.28
C PRO A 152 1.73 3.20 32.39
N LEU A 153 2.48 2.32 31.73
CA LEU A 153 1.96 1.27 30.84
C LEU A 153 0.86 0.42 31.49
N ARG A 154 1.04 0.05 32.77
CA ARG A 154 0.03 -0.70 33.55
C ARG A 154 -1.34 -0.03 33.62
N TYR A 155 -1.38 1.30 33.64
CA TYR A 155 -2.62 2.06 33.63
C TYR A 155 -3.28 2.03 32.24
N MET A 156 -2.49 2.16 31.18
CA MET A 156 -3.00 1.99 29.81
C MET A 156 -3.63 0.60 29.64
N LEU A 157 -2.95 -0.45 30.13
CA LEU A 157 -3.45 -1.83 30.06
C LEU A 157 -4.78 -2.00 30.81
N SER A 158 -4.99 -1.35 31.96
CA SER A 158 -6.28 -1.38 32.67
C SER A 158 -7.41 -0.67 31.93
N SER A 159 -7.09 0.34 31.13
CA SER A 159 -8.08 1.14 30.38
C SER A 159 -8.41 0.56 28.99
N LEU A 160 -7.80 -0.56 28.59
CA LEU A 160 -8.02 -1.20 27.28
C LEU A 160 -9.48 -1.60 27.04
N GLY A 161 -10.24 -1.89 28.11
CA GLY A 161 -11.66 -2.25 28.00
C GLY A 161 -12.51 -1.17 27.31
N ILE A 162 -12.13 0.10 27.45
CA ILE A 162 -12.83 1.24 26.82
C ILE A 162 -12.58 1.26 25.31
N TRP A 163 -11.40 0.80 24.86
CA TRP A 163 -10.97 0.83 23.46
C TRP A 163 -11.42 -0.38 22.66
N TRP A 164 -11.58 -1.54 23.29
CA TRP A 164 -11.86 -2.79 22.59
C TRP A 164 -13.07 -2.73 21.64
N PRO A 165 -14.22 -2.14 22.03
CA PRO A 165 -15.35 -2.03 21.12
C PRO A 165 -15.00 -1.29 19.83
N LYS A 166 -14.24 -0.19 19.91
CA LYS A 166 -13.84 0.61 18.74
C LYS A 166 -12.82 -0.12 17.89
N ILE A 167 -11.84 -0.77 18.52
CA ILE A 167 -10.81 -1.54 17.81
C ILE A 167 -11.44 -2.71 17.06
N ILE A 168 -12.35 -3.45 17.68
CA ILE A 168 -13.06 -4.58 17.04
C ILE A 168 -13.89 -4.07 15.85
N ALA A 169 -14.64 -2.98 16.04
CA ALA A 169 -15.44 -2.38 14.98
C ALA A 169 -14.60 -2.01 13.75
N TRP A 170 -13.48 -1.30 13.97
CA TRP A 170 -12.56 -0.93 12.88
C TRP A 170 -11.83 -2.13 12.27
N THR A 171 -11.51 -3.14 13.07
CA THR A 171 -10.91 -4.38 12.59
C THR A 171 -11.88 -5.13 11.65
N ILE A 172 -13.18 -5.14 11.97
CA ILE A 172 -14.20 -5.71 11.09
C ILE A 172 -14.28 -4.92 9.78
N VAL A 173 -14.35 -3.59 9.83
CA VAL A 173 -14.44 -2.74 8.62
C VAL A 173 -13.21 -2.93 7.73
N ALA A 174 -11.99 -2.76 8.27
CA ALA A 174 -10.76 -2.94 7.52
C ALA A 174 -10.56 -4.40 7.04
N GLY A 175 -10.98 -5.36 7.86
CA GLY A 175 -10.95 -6.78 7.55
C GLY A 175 -11.86 -7.15 6.38
N LEU A 176 -13.07 -6.59 6.30
CA LEU A 176 -13.98 -6.80 5.17
C LEU A 176 -13.41 -6.24 3.86
N VAL A 177 -12.76 -5.07 3.89
CA VAL A 177 -12.07 -4.52 2.72
C VAL A 177 -10.89 -5.41 2.31
N CYS A 178 -10.06 -5.85 3.26
CA CYS A 178 -8.95 -6.75 2.98
C CYS A 178 -9.43 -8.13 2.49
N MET A 179 -10.58 -8.60 2.96
CA MET A 179 -11.20 -9.82 2.46
C MET A 179 -11.66 -9.64 1.01
N ALA A 180 -12.28 -8.51 0.67
CA ALA A 180 -12.62 -8.18 -0.71
C ALA A 180 -11.37 -8.16 -1.61
N PHE A 181 -10.27 -7.55 -1.15
CA PHE A 181 -8.97 -7.59 -1.85
C PHE A 181 -8.47 -9.01 -2.07
N LEU A 182 -8.46 -9.83 -1.03
CA LEU A 182 -8.01 -11.23 -1.11
C LEU A 182 -8.87 -12.04 -2.09
N CYS A 183 -10.19 -11.82 -2.08
CA CYS A 183 -11.12 -12.44 -3.01
C CYS A 183 -10.84 -12.03 -4.47
N VAL A 184 -10.60 -10.74 -4.73
CA VAL A 184 -10.23 -10.26 -6.08
C VAL A 184 -8.88 -10.83 -6.51
N ASN A 185 -7.86 -10.78 -5.64
CA ASN A 185 -6.55 -11.35 -5.89
C ASN A 185 -6.65 -12.85 -6.21
N SER A 186 -7.47 -13.59 -5.48
CA SER A 186 -7.73 -15.01 -5.73
C SER A 186 -8.38 -15.26 -7.10
N LEU A 187 -9.42 -14.47 -7.46
CA LEU A 187 -10.10 -14.58 -8.76
C LEU A 187 -9.18 -14.23 -9.94
N MET A 188 -8.31 -13.24 -9.78
CA MET A 188 -7.42 -12.73 -10.83
C MET A 188 -6.05 -13.41 -10.87
N ARG A 189 -5.71 -14.22 -9.85
CA ARG A 189 -4.39 -14.84 -9.68
C ARG A 189 -3.88 -15.53 -10.95
N ASP A 190 -4.71 -16.36 -11.57
CA ASP A 190 -4.30 -17.11 -12.76
C ASP A 190 -4.13 -16.24 -13.99
N GLN A 191 -4.98 -15.23 -14.13
CA GLN A 191 -4.85 -14.25 -15.21
C GLN A 191 -3.52 -13.50 -15.08
N TRP A 192 -3.19 -13.00 -13.90
CA TRP A 192 -1.98 -12.22 -13.68
C TRP A 192 -0.71 -13.07 -13.65
N CYS A 193 -0.70 -14.20 -12.96
CA CYS A 193 0.51 -15.01 -12.80
C CYS A 193 0.78 -15.93 -14.00
N ASN A 194 -0.25 -16.57 -14.57
CA ASN A 194 -0.03 -17.63 -15.57
C ASN A 194 -0.23 -17.14 -17.02
N ARG A 195 -1.25 -16.30 -17.27
CA ARG A 195 -1.57 -15.81 -18.62
C ARG A 195 -0.77 -14.57 -18.98
N GLU A 196 -0.86 -13.54 -18.15
CA GLU A 196 -0.15 -12.27 -18.36
C GLU A 196 1.30 -12.30 -17.89
N LYS A 197 1.65 -13.22 -16.98
CA LYS A 197 3.00 -13.40 -16.42
C LYS A 197 3.61 -12.08 -15.95
N LEU A 198 2.92 -11.40 -15.03
CA LEU A 198 3.44 -10.16 -14.45
C LEU A 198 4.83 -10.40 -13.82
N ALA A 199 5.72 -9.41 -13.90
CA ALA A 199 7.14 -9.56 -13.55
C ALA A 199 7.42 -9.66 -12.04
N PHE A 200 6.54 -9.10 -11.20
CA PHE A 200 6.68 -8.98 -9.74
C PHE A 200 8.08 -8.54 -9.25
N PRO A 201 8.62 -7.39 -9.72
CA PRO A 201 10.01 -7.00 -9.41
C PRO A 201 10.28 -6.84 -7.90
N LEU A 202 9.29 -6.38 -7.13
CA LEU A 202 9.43 -6.13 -5.69
C LEU A 202 9.65 -7.40 -4.86
N VAL A 203 9.21 -8.56 -5.35
CA VAL A 203 9.34 -9.85 -4.65
C VAL A 203 10.70 -10.51 -4.91
N GLN A 204 11.44 -10.05 -5.94
CA GLN A 204 12.73 -10.62 -6.33
C GLN A 204 13.78 -10.52 -5.22
N LEU A 205 13.85 -9.39 -4.52
CA LEU A 205 14.79 -9.22 -3.41
C LEU A 205 14.45 -10.15 -2.21
N PRO A 206 13.20 -10.20 -1.70
CA PRO A 206 12.78 -11.17 -0.71
C PRO A 206 13.04 -12.63 -1.10
N ILE A 207 12.82 -13.00 -2.36
CA ILE A 207 13.13 -14.35 -2.84
C ILE A 207 14.65 -14.57 -2.79
N ALA A 208 15.44 -13.65 -3.36
CA ALA A 208 16.88 -13.78 -3.41
C ALA A 208 17.54 -13.86 -2.01
N MET A 209 17.03 -13.13 -1.02
CA MET A 209 17.56 -13.18 0.34
C MET A 209 17.20 -14.47 1.08
N THR A 210 16.07 -15.11 0.74
CA THR A 210 15.56 -16.32 1.42
C THR A 210 16.00 -17.62 0.77
N GLN A 211 16.56 -17.56 -0.45
CA GLN A 211 17.10 -18.72 -1.18
C GLN A 211 18.02 -19.59 -0.33
N GLU A 212 17.85 -20.91 -0.47
CA GLU A 212 18.58 -21.91 0.31
C GLU A 212 18.44 -21.68 1.83
N GLY A 213 17.33 -21.09 2.27
CA GLY A 213 17.05 -20.67 3.65
C GLY A 213 18.03 -19.61 4.18
N GLY A 214 18.45 -18.68 3.33
CA GLY A 214 19.33 -17.57 3.69
C GLY A 214 20.82 -17.81 3.44
N ALA A 215 21.19 -18.90 2.77
CA ALA A 215 22.58 -19.22 2.40
C ALA A 215 22.86 -19.06 0.90
N GLY A 216 21.90 -18.52 0.15
CA GLY A 216 21.93 -18.42 -1.31
C GLY A 216 23.06 -17.54 -1.87
N PRO A 217 23.23 -17.58 -3.20
CA PRO A 217 24.38 -16.97 -3.90
C PRO A 217 24.46 -15.45 -3.77
N MET A 218 23.33 -14.78 -3.53
CA MET A 218 23.27 -13.32 -3.31
C MET A 218 24.25 -12.87 -2.20
N TRP A 219 24.30 -13.62 -1.10
CA TRP A 219 25.15 -13.32 0.06
C TRP A 219 26.64 -13.57 -0.17
N ARG A 220 27.01 -14.25 -1.26
CA ARG A 220 28.40 -14.50 -1.66
C ARG A 220 28.87 -13.56 -2.77
N ASN A 221 27.96 -12.80 -3.37
CA ASN A 221 28.28 -11.90 -4.47
C ASN A 221 28.98 -10.63 -3.95
N ARG A 222 30.28 -10.52 -4.24
CA ARG A 222 31.11 -9.36 -3.85
C ARG A 222 30.54 -8.02 -4.33
N TYR A 223 29.96 -7.96 -5.54
CA TYR A 223 29.43 -6.71 -6.07
C TYR A 223 28.22 -6.23 -5.28
N PHE A 224 27.33 -7.15 -4.92
CA PHE A 224 26.19 -6.86 -4.06
C PHE A 224 26.66 -6.42 -2.67
N LEU A 225 27.58 -7.16 -2.05
CA LEU A 225 28.08 -6.84 -0.71
C LEU A 225 28.81 -5.50 -0.66
N THR A 226 29.60 -5.15 -1.69
CA THR A 226 30.26 -3.84 -1.78
C THR A 226 29.23 -2.73 -1.91
N ALA A 227 28.26 -2.85 -2.83
CA ALA A 227 27.22 -1.83 -3.00
C ALA A 227 26.36 -1.66 -1.73
N PHE A 228 25.97 -2.77 -1.11
CA PHE A 228 25.25 -2.78 0.16
C PHE A 228 26.06 -2.11 1.28
N GLY A 229 27.35 -2.47 1.41
CA GLY A 229 28.24 -1.90 2.42
C GLY A 229 28.45 -0.40 2.25
N VAL A 230 28.63 0.08 1.01
CA VAL A 230 28.77 1.52 0.71
C VAL A 230 27.49 2.28 1.08
N MET A 231 26.32 1.80 0.64
CA MET A 231 25.05 2.45 0.95
C MET A 231 24.74 2.41 2.46
N PHE A 232 24.98 1.27 3.11
CA PHE A 232 24.84 1.12 4.56
C PHE A 232 25.73 2.10 5.32
N ALA A 233 26.99 2.27 4.91
CA ALA A 233 27.91 3.21 5.53
C ALA A 233 27.44 4.66 5.37
N ILE A 234 26.95 5.05 4.19
CA ILE A 234 26.38 6.39 3.94
C ILE A 234 25.14 6.62 4.80
N ASP A 235 24.21 5.67 4.85
CA ASP A 235 22.99 5.79 5.65
C ASP A 235 23.29 5.81 7.16
N MET A 236 24.26 5.02 7.63
CA MET A 236 24.72 5.09 9.02
C MET A 236 25.39 6.43 9.34
N LEU A 237 26.27 6.93 8.48
CA LEU A 237 26.88 8.25 8.65
C LEU A 237 25.81 9.34 8.74
N ASN A 238 24.81 9.30 7.86
CA ASN A 238 23.68 10.23 7.89
C ASN A 238 22.81 10.08 9.14
N GLY A 239 22.60 8.85 9.63
CA GLY A 239 21.92 8.58 10.89
C GLY A 239 22.68 9.13 12.10
N PHE A 240 24.01 8.97 12.12
CA PHE A 240 24.86 9.58 13.15
C PHE A 240 24.89 11.09 13.04
N ALA A 241 24.94 11.67 11.85
CA ALA A 241 24.87 13.12 11.64
C ALA A 241 23.54 13.73 12.11
N PHE A 242 22.45 12.96 12.06
CA PHE A 242 21.16 13.37 12.62
C PHE A 242 21.20 13.46 14.16
N LEU A 243 21.87 12.51 14.82
CA LEU A 243 22.03 12.50 16.29
C LEU A 243 23.11 13.46 16.78
N TYR A 244 24.18 13.60 16.01
CA TYR A 244 25.36 14.40 16.31
C TYR A 244 25.63 15.37 15.15
N PRO A 245 25.12 16.60 15.21
CA PRO A 245 25.25 17.59 14.12
C PRO A 245 26.69 17.97 13.76
N SER A 246 27.69 17.58 14.56
CA SER A 246 29.12 17.77 14.26
C SER A 246 29.64 16.85 13.16
N ILE A 247 28.93 15.76 12.85
CA ILE A 247 29.32 14.82 11.80
C ILE A 247 28.76 15.30 10.46
N PRO A 248 29.58 15.36 9.39
CA PRO A 248 29.10 15.79 8.08
C PRO A 248 28.13 14.77 7.49
N ARG A 249 27.00 15.27 6.98
CA ARG A 249 26.02 14.48 6.23
C ARG A 249 26.39 14.40 4.75
N ILE A 250 26.24 13.23 4.14
CA ILE A 250 26.34 13.05 2.70
C ILE A 250 24.92 13.05 2.14
N ASN A 251 24.52 14.16 1.50
CA ASN A 251 23.17 14.30 0.98
C ASN A 251 22.97 13.52 -0.33
N VAL A 252 22.36 12.34 -0.23
CA VAL A 252 21.98 11.46 -1.36
C VAL A 252 20.47 11.32 -1.47
N ARG A 253 19.73 12.41 -1.23
CA ARG A 253 18.26 12.44 -1.38
C ARG A 253 17.81 13.71 -2.08
N PHE A 254 17.40 14.73 -1.33
CA PHE A 254 16.87 15.98 -1.87
C PHE A 254 17.97 17.04 -1.91
N LEU A 255 18.36 17.48 -3.11
CA LEU A 255 19.42 18.46 -3.32
C LEU A 255 18.88 19.90 -3.34
N GLY A 256 17.64 20.10 -3.81
CA GLY A 256 16.99 21.41 -3.85
C GLY A 256 15.75 21.41 -4.72
N ASP A 257 15.07 22.55 -4.79
CA ASP A 257 13.95 22.80 -5.70
C ASP A 257 14.38 23.84 -6.74
N VAL A 258 13.97 23.66 -7.99
CA VAL A 258 14.24 24.61 -9.09
C VAL A 258 13.28 25.79 -9.03
N LEU A 259 12.10 25.63 -8.42
CA LEU A 259 11.06 26.67 -8.38
C LEU A 259 11.56 28.08 -7.98
N PRO A 260 12.42 28.26 -6.95
CA PRO A 260 12.91 29.58 -6.56
C PRO A 260 13.74 30.32 -7.63
N MET A 261 14.18 29.62 -8.67
CA MET A 261 14.90 30.23 -9.81
C MET A 261 13.95 30.96 -10.77
N PHE A 262 12.63 30.73 -10.67
CA PHE A 262 11.61 31.32 -11.54
C PHE A 262 10.69 32.26 -10.75
N ASN A 263 11.01 33.56 -10.76
CA ASN A 263 10.28 34.56 -9.97
C ASN A 263 9.18 35.31 -10.75
N SER A 264 9.13 35.19 -12.08
CA SER A 264 8.15 35.87 -12.94
C SER A 264 7.04 34.93 -13.43
N GLN A 265 5.82 35.46 -13.53
CA GLN A 265 4.70 34.74 -14.16
C GLN A 265 4.92 34.62 -15.68
N PRO A 266 4.56 33.50 -16.33
CA PRO A 266 3.90 32.29 -15.78
C PRO A 266 4.85 31.22 -15.20
N TRP A 267 6.18 31.43 -15.28
CA TRP A 267 7.17 30.42 -14.89
C TRP A 267 7.24 30.16 -13.39
N ASN A 268 6.86 31.14 -12.56
CA ASN A 268 6.71 30.98 -11.12
C ASN A 268 5.60 29.99 -10.71
N GLN A 269 4.79 29.51 -11.67
CA GLN A 269 3.74 28.52 -11.47
C GLN A 269 4.13 27.12 -11.96
N ILE A 270 5.42 26.88 -12.26
CA ILE A 270 5.91 25.52 -12.59
C ILE A 270 5.71 24.53 -11.42
N GLY A 271 5.44 25.02 -10.20
CA GLY A 271 5.19 24.20 -9.02
C GLY A 271 6.41 23.40 -8.56
N TRP A 272 6.22 22.51 -7.58
CA TRP A 272 7.32 21.76 -6.96
C TRP A 272 8.15 20.96 -7.97
N THR A 273 9.43 21.30 -8.11
CA THR A 273 10.35 20.73 -9.12
C THR A 273 11.63 20.27 -8.43
N PRO A 274 11.56 19.19 -7.62
CA PRO A 274 12.67 18.75 -6.81
C PRO A 274 13.79 18.15 -7.66
N ILE A 275 15.03 18.54 -7.38
CA ILE A 275 16.22 17.83 -7.83
C ILE A 275 16.70 16.98 -6.66
N GLY A 276 16.82 15.68 -6.91
CA GLY A 276 17.33 14.74 -5.93
C GLY A 276 18.15 13.65 -6.58
N LEU A 277 19.18 13.20 -5.87
CA LEU A 277 19.98 12.05 -6.28
C LEU A 277 19.54 10.87 -5.43
N PHE A 278 18.87 9.88 -6.01
CA PHE A 278 18.48 8.66 -5.31
C PHE A 278 19.18 7.45 -5.95
N PRO A 279 20.38 7.05 -5.47
CA PRO A 279 21.19 6.00 -6.11
C PRO A 279 20.42 4.69 -6.33
N PHE A 280 19.60 4.29 -5.36
CA PHE A 280 18.79 3.07 -5.47
C PHE A 280 17.68 3.19 -6.54
N MET A 281 17.08 4.38 -6.73
CA MET A 281 16.11 4.60 -7.81
C MET A 281 16.78 4.59 -9.17
N ALA A 282 17.99 5.17 -9.27
CA ALA A 282 18.78 5.11 -10.49
C ALA A 282 19.10 3.66 -10.89
N ALA A 283 19.44 2.81 -9.90
CA ALA A 283 19.64 1.38 -10.14
C ALA A 283 18.37 0.66 -10.63
N ILE A 284 17.21 0.97 -10.05
CA ILE A 284 15.93 0.41 -10.53
C ILE A 284 15.58 0.92 -11.93
N GLY A 285 15.90 2.18 -12.22
CA GLY A 285 15.75 2.79 -13.54
C GLY A 285 16.42 2.00 -14.65
N LEU A 286 17.59 1.41 -14.40
CA LEU A 286 18.30 0.56 -15.38
C LEU A 286 17.54 -0.72 -15.77
N PHE A 287 16.61 -1.18 -14.92
CA PHE A 287 15.80 -2.37 -15.18
C PHE A 287 14.42 -2.03 -15.78
N MET A 288 14.06 -0.75 -15.90
CA MET A 288 12.78 -0.35 -16.48
C MET A 288 12.85 -0.35 -18.02
N PRO A 289 11.74 -0.70 -18.71
CA PRO A 289 11.65 -0.54 -20.17
C PRO A 289 11.91 0.91 -20.60
N ASN A 290 12.62 1.09 -21.72
CA ASN A 290 12.96 2.43 -22.24
C ASN A 290 11.73 3.31 -22.49
N ASP A 291 10.62 2.73 -22.96
CA ASP A 291 9.38 3.46 -23.20
C ASP A 291 8.78 4.03 -21.91
N LEU A 292 8.95 3.31 -20.79
CA LEU A 292 8.48 3.75 -19.48
C LEU A 292 9.36 4.88 -18.93
N LEU A 293 10.69 4.74 -19.06
CA LEU A 293 11.63 5.80 -18.69
C LEU A 293 11.36 7.09 -19.47
N PHE A 294 11.17 6.98 -20.78
CA PHE A 294 10.81 8.09 -21.63
C PHE A 294 9.48 8.72 -21.17
N SER A 295 8.46 7.88 -20.91
CA SER A 295 7.16 8.34 -20.43
C SER A 295 7.28 9.12 -19.11
N CYS A 296 8.06 8.64 -18.13
CA CYS A 296 8.27 9.36 -16.87
C CYS A 296 8.85 10.75 -17.08
N ILE A 297 9.85 10.89 -17.95
CA ILE A 297 10.50 12.18 -18.25
C ILE A 297 9.55 13.09 -19.04
N PHE A 298 8.95 12.57 -20.12
CA PHE A 298 8.07 13.33 -20.99
C PHE A 298 6.84 13.82 -20.22
N PHE A 299 6.13 12.95 -19.49
CA PHE A 299 4.93 13.34 -18.76
C PHE A 299 5.23 14.24 -17.55
N PHE A 300 6.43 14.15 -16.96
CA PHE A 300 6.87 15.13 -15.97
C PHE A 300 6.91 16.54 -16.57
N PHE A 301 7.62 16.73 -17.69
CA PHE A 301 7.72 18.04 -18.34
C PHE A 301 6.40 18.48 -18.99
N ALA A 302 5.61 17.56 -19.54
CA ALA A 302 4.27 17.86 -20.04
C ALA A 302 3.36 18.37 -18.92
N ARG A 303 3.42 17.77 -17.72
CA ARG A 303 2.75 18.27 -16.52
C ARG A 303 3.17 19.70 -16.21
N LYS A 304 4.48 19.97 -16.18
CA LYS A 304 5.01 21.32 -15.95
C LYS A 304 4.53 22.33 -16.99
N GLY A 305 4.53 21.95 -18.27
CA GLY A 305 4.00 22.76 -19.37
C GLY A 305 2.53 23.11 -19.17
N MET A 306 1.69 22.15 -18.79
CA MET A 306 0.27 22.40 -18.48
C MET A 306 0.09 23.40 -17.34
N GLN A 307 0.93 23.36 -16.30
CA GLN A 307 0.87 24.33 -15.20
C GLN A 307 1.17 25.75 -15.68
N VAL A 308 2.27 25.91 -16.42
CA VAL A 308 2.68 27.21 -16.98
C VAL A 308 1.65 27.75 -17.97
N ILE A 309 1.06 26.90 -18.82
CA ILE A 309 0.02 27.31 -19.77
C ILE A 309 -1.23 27.79 -19.02
N ALA A 310 -1.71 27.03 -18.03
CA ALA A 310 -2.89 27.44 -17.28
C ALA A 310 -2.63 28.73 -16.46
N ALA A 311 -1.42 28.91 -15.92
CA ALA A 311 -1.01 30.17 -15.31
C ALA A 311 -0.97 31.34 -16.30
N ALA A 312 -0.54 31.11 -17.55
CA ALA A 312 -0.56 32.11 -18.61
C ALA A 312 -2.00 32.48 -19.03
N MET A 313 -2.94 31.54 -18.90
CA MET A 313 -4.38 31.77 -19.12
C MET A 313 -5.08 32.46 -17.93
N GLY A 314 -4.34 32.82 -16.87
CA GLY A 314 -4.88 33.51 -15.69
C GLY A 314 -5.41 32.58 -14.60
N TYR A 315 -5.21 31.26 -14.71
CA TYR A 315 -5.52 30.32 -13.63
C TYR A 315 -4.33 30.20 -12.68
N GLU A 316 -4.38 30.90 -11.55
CA GLU A 316 -3.41 30.70 -10.47
C GLU A 316 -3.54 29.30 -9.86
N GLN A 317 -2.41 28.69 -9.54
CA GLN A 317 -2.33 27.31 -9.07
C GLN A 317 -1.67 27.24 -7.70
N GLY A 318 -2.07 26.24 -6.91
CA GLY A 318 -1.33 25.85 -5.71
C GLY A 318 -0.06 25.07 -6.07
N VAL A 319 0.75 24.77 -5.05
CA VAL A 319 2.07 24.09 -5.17
C VAL A 319 2.04 22.80 -6.01
N PHE A 320 0.91 22.08 -6.03
CA PHE A 320 0.72 20.82 -6.78
C PHE A 320 -0.18 20.93 -8.02
N GLY A 321 -0.71 22.12 -8.35
CA GLY A 321 -1.64 22.31 -9.46
C GLY A 321 -3.04 21.75 -9.21
N GLY A 322 -3.50 21.80 -7.95
CA GLY A 322 -4.73 21.17 -7.45
C GLY A 322 -4.41 20.08 -6.44
N GLY A 323 -5.14 20.05 -5.33
CA GLY A 323 -4.94 19.11 -4.23
C GLY A 323 -6.03 19.22 -3.17
N GLY A 324 -6.56 18.09 -2.73
CA GLY A 324 -7.73 18.03 -1.85
C GLY A 324 -9.06 18.05 -2.63
N LEU A 325 -10.15 18.43 -1.96
CA LEU A 325 -11.52 18.42 -2.51
C LEU A 325 -11.85 19.63 -3.40
N ILE A 326 -10.85 20.39 -3.84
CA ILE A 326 -11.04 21.62 -4.64
C ILE A 326 -10.42 21.39 -6.01
N PRO A 327 -11.26 21.17 -7.05
CA PRO A 327 -10.82 21.13 -8.43
C PRO A 327 -10.15 22.45 -8.83
N SER A 328 -8.95 22.39 -9.41
CA SER A 328 -8.30 23.56 -9.99
C SER A 328 -7.59 23.19 -11.28
N ALA A 329 -7.61 24.09 -12.25
CA ALA A 329 -6.87 23.90 -13.49
C ALA A 329 -5.38 23.60 -13.20
N PRO A 330 -4.75 22.64 -13.89
CA PRO A 330 -5.25 21.90 -15.05
C PRO A 330 -5.95 20.56 -14.71
N TYR A 331 -6.50 20.42 -13.50
CA TYR A 331 -7.30 19.26 -13.07
C TYR A 331 -6.52 17.94 -13.04
N PHE A 332 -5.31 17.96 -12.46
CA PHE A 332 -4.44 16.78 -12.44
C PHE A 332 -5.03 15.60 -11.68
N SER A 333 -5.80 15.86 -10.63
CA SER A 333 -6.40 14.81 -9.82
C SER A 333 -7.47 14.06 -10.62
N GLU A 334 -8.29 14.80 -11.38
CA GLU A 334 -9.33 14.30 -12.27
C GLU A 334 -8.73 13.56 -13.47
N GLN A 335 -7.66 14.12 -14.07
CA GLN A 335 -6.87 13.43 -15.09
C GLN A 335 -6.30 12.10 -14.57
N SER A 336 -5.78 12.09 -13.34
CA SER A 336 -5.24 10.88 -12.71
C SER A 336 -6.34 9.85 -12.48
N TRP A 337 -7.52 10.25 -12.03
CA TRP A 337 -8.69 9.37 -11.94
C TRP A 337 -9.10 8.79 -13.30
N GLY A 338 -9.14 9.62 -14.34
CA GLY A 338 -9.38 9.18 -15.72
C GLY A 338 -8.38 8.12 -16.17
N ALA A 339 -7.09 8.32 -15.84
CA ALA A 339 -6.04 7.35 -16.13
C ALA A 339 -6.22 6.03 -15.36
N PHE A 340 -6.50 6.07 -14.06
CA PHE A 340 -6.72 4.86 -13.24
C PHE A 340 -7.96 4.07 -13.69
N LEU A 341 -9.07 4.76 -13.96
CA LEU A 341 -10.28 4.13 -14.49
C LEU A 341 -10.03 3.55 -15.89
N GLY A 342 -9.31 4.27 -16.74
CA GLY A 342 -8.88 3.77 -18.06
C GLY A 342 -8.02 2.50 -17.95
N LEU A 343 -7.02 2.50 -17.07
CA LEU A 343 -6.18 1.32 -16.80
C LEU A 343 -7.01 0.14 -16.28
N PHE A 344 -7.96 0.39 -15.39
CA PHE A 344 -8.87 -0.63 -14.89
C PHE A 344 -9.75 -1.22 -16.00
N VAL A 345 -10.40 -0.37 -16.80
CA VAL A 345 -11.26 -0.80 -17.93
C VAL A 345 -10.44 -1.58 -18.95
N MET A 346 -9.23 -1.14 -19.28
CA MET A 346 -8.33 -1.86 -20.18
C MET A 346 -7.90 -3.21 -19.60
N ALA A 347 -7.60 -3.28 -18.30
CA ALA A 347 -7.28 -4.53 -17.63
C ALA A 347 -8.46 -5.53 -17.69
N LEU A 348 -9.70 -5.06 -17.48
CA LEU A 348 -10.89 -5.90 -17.63
C LEU A 348 -11.11 -6.32 -19.09
N TRP A 349 -10.88 -5.42 -20.04
CA TRP A 349 -11.04 -5.71 -21.46
C TRP A 349 -10.08 -6.80 -21.93
N VAL A 350 -8.81 -6.72 -21.53
CA VAL A 350 -7.80 -7.76 -21.81
C VAL A 350 -8.18 -9.07 -21.12
N ALA A 351 -8.67 -9.02 -19.88
CA ALA A 351 -9.08 -10.20 -19.12
C ALA A 351 -10.45 -10.78 -19.52
N ARG A 352 -11.21 -10.16 -20.42
CA ARG A 352 -12.63 -10.52 -20.71
C ARG A 352 -12.85 -11.99 -21.06
N GLY A 353 -11.89 -12.61 -21.76
CA GLY A 353 -11.97 -14.03 -22.12
C GLY A 353 -11.87 -14.92 -20.88
N TYR A 354 -10.89 -14.64 -20.04
CA TYR A 354 -10.69 -15.30 -18.75
C TYR A 354 -11.87 -15.07 -17.80
N LEU A 355 -12.37 -13.82 -17.69
CA LEU A 355 -13.51 -13.52 -16.83
C LEU A 355 -14.78 -14.30 -17.23
N LYS A 356 -14.99 -14.54 -18.54
CA LYS A 356 -16.06 -15.43 -19.02
C LYS A 356 -15.84 -16.89 -18.63
N GLU A 357 -14.59 -17.36 -18.56
CA GLU A 357 -14.26 -18.69 -18.05
C GLU A 357 -14.57 -18.80 -16.55
N VAL A 358 -14.06 -17.86 -15.75
CA VAL A 358 -14.33 -17.78 -14.30
C VAL A 358 -15.83 -17.73 -14.02
N TRP A 359 -16.58 -16.91 -14.76
CA TRP A 359 -18.04 -16.82 -14.61
C TRP A 359 -18.73 -18.16 -14.90
N ARG A 360 -18.31 -18.86 -15.95
CA ARG A 360 -18.85 -20.19 -16.27
C ARG A 360 -18.55 -21.21 -15.17
N GLU A 361 -17.38 -21.16 -14.54
CA GLU A 361 -17.01 -22.04 -13.42
C GLU A 361 -17.80 -21.73 -12.14
N ILE A 362 -18.09 -20.45 -11.89
CA ILE A 362 -18.96 -20.02 -10.79
C ILE A 362 -20.36 -20.60 -10.97
N VAL A 363 -20.92 -20.50 -12.18
CA VAL A 363 -22.29 -20.96 -12.48
C VAL A 363 -22.40 -22.48 -12.65
N ARG A 364 -21.46 -23.16 -13.34
CA ARG A 364 -21.54 -24.61 -13.61
C ARG A 364 -21.14 -25.46 -12.42
N THR A 365 -22.11 -26.12 -11.80
CA THR A 365 -21.93 -27.09 -10.71
C THR A 365 -21.39 -28.41 -11.28
N GLY A 366 -20.12 -28.76 -11.04
CA GLY A 366 -19.69 -30.15 -11.27
C GLY A 366 -18.22 -30.42 -11.62
N THR A 367 -17.41 -29.41 -11.97
CA THR A 367 -15.98 -29.65 -12.19
C THR A 367 -15.23 -29.49 -10.87
N PRO A 368 -14.62 -30.55 -10.31
CA PRO A 368 -13.77 -30.41 -9.12
C PRO A 368 -12.58 -29.52 -9.47
N ASP A 369 -12.58 -28.32 -8.89
CA ASP A 369 -11.52 -27.35 -9.07
C ASP A 369 -10.27 -27.86 -8.32
N LYS A 370 -9.19 -28.12 -9.05
CA LYS A 370 -7.92 -28.60 -8.45
C LYS A 370 -7.17 -27.49 -7.69
N ARG A 371 -7.72 -26.27 -7.66
CA ARG A 371 -7.15 -25.11 -6.96
C ARG A 371 -7.27 -25.25 -5.45
N LEU A 372 -6.34 -24.59 -4.76
CA LEU A 372 -6.35 -24.48 -3.30
C LEU A 372 -7.59 -23.73 -2.77
N VAL A 373 -8.08 -22.74 -3.53
CA VAL A 373 -9.29 -21.95 -3.23
C VAL A 373 -10.16 -21.90 -4.49
N PRO A 374 -11.39 -22.45 -4.45
CA PRO A 374 -12.29 -22.40 -5.60
C PRO A 374 -12.73 -20.97 -5.94
N HIS A 375 -12.94 -20.68 -7.23
CA HIS A 375 -13.46 -19.38 -7.68
C HIS A 375 -14.80 -19.01 -7.04
N ARG A 376 -15.65 -20.00 -6.77
CA ARG A 376 -16.96 -19.81 -6.13
C ARG A 376 -16.84 -19.26 -4.72
N LEU A 377 -15.91 -19.80 -3.93
CA LEU A 377 -15.69 -19.35 -2.56
C LEU A 377 -15.14 -17.92 -2.56
N SER A 378 -14.22 -17.63 -3.51
CA SER A 378 -13.67 -16.29 -3.68
C SER A 378 -14.75 -15.28 -4.08
N PHE A 379 -15.65 -15.64 -5.01
CA PHE A 379 -16.76 -14.79 -5.43
C PHE A 379 -17.81 -14.61 -4.32
N ALA A 380 -18.19 -15.68 -3.61
CA ALA A 380 -19.09 -15.60 -2.46
C ALA A 380 -18.50 -14.71 -1.35
N GLY A 381 -17.21 -14.87 -1.05
CA GLY A 381 -16.50 -14.01 -0.10
C GLY A 381 -16.50 -12.54 -0.53
N LEU A 382 -16.33 -12.25 -1.82
CA LEU A 382 -16.42 -10.88 -2.35
C LEU A 382 -17.82 -10.29 -2.17
N VAL A 383 -18.88 -11.03 -2.54
CA VAL A 383 -20.27 -10.59 -2.41
C VAL A 383 -20.65 -10.38 -0.94
N LEU A 384 -20.26 -11.31 -0.05
CA LEU A 384 -20.49 -11.18 1.38
C LEU A 384 -19.76 -9.99 1.98
N SER A 385 -18.50 -9.75 1.58
CA SER A 385 -17.72 -8.61 2.06
C SER A 385 -18.35 -7.28 1.63
N LEU A 386 -18.75 -7.17 0.36
CA LEU A 386 -19.44 -5.98 -0.17
C LEU A 386 -20.80 -5.77 0.48
N GLY A 387 -21.59 -6.84 0.65
CA GLY A 387 -22.88 -6.78 1.33
C GLY A 387 -22.78 -6.35 2.79
N ALA A 388 -21.79 -6.89 3.52
CA ALA A 388 -21.52 -6.52 4.91
C ALA A 388 -21.05 -5.06 5.03
N LEU A 389 -20.17 -4.59 4.14
CA LEU A 389 -19.77 -3.17 4.09
C LEU A 389 -20.97 -2.27 3.78
N GLY A 390 -21.83 -2.67 2.83
CA GLY A 390 -23.08 -1.97 2.53
C GLY A 390 -24.00 -1.89 3.75
N TRP A 391 -24.16 -2.99 4.50
CA TRP A 391 -24.94 -3.03 5.73
C TRP A 391 -24.37 -2.09 6.80
N ILE A 392 -23.05 -2.14 7.04
CA ILE A 392 -22.37 -1.23 7.98
C ILE A 392 -22.61 0.24 7.59
N GLY A 393 -22.57 0.55 6.29
CA GLY A 393 -22.87 1.89 5.82
C GLY A 393 -24.31 2.32 6.13
N VAL A 394 -25.29 1.42 5.98
CA VAL A 394 -26.70 1.68 6.35
C VAL A 394 -26.87 1.92 7.84
N GLU A 395 -26.19 1.16 8.70
CA GLU A 395 -26.18 1.38 10.16
C GLU A 395 -25.65 2.76 10.56
N ILE A 396 -24.71 3.30 9.78
CA ILE A 396 -24.17 4.66 9.98
C ILE A 396 -25.05 5.72 9.27
N GLY A 397 -26.06 5.27 8.51
CA GLY A 397 -27.04 6.11 7.81
C GLY A 397 -26.57 6.61 6.45
N LEU A 398 -25.75 5.83 5.75
CA LEU A 398 -25.45 5.99 4.32
C LEU A 398 -26.33 5.04 3.48
N PRO A 399 -26.77 5.43 2.26
CA PRO A 399 -27.52 4.53 1.40
C PRO A 399 -26.69 3.30 1.00
N PHE A 400 -27.31 2.10 1.00
CA PHE A 400 -26.64 0.84 0.69
C PHE A 400 -25.91 0.85 -0.66
N PHE A 401 -26.60 1.25 -1.74
CA PHE A 401 -26.02 1.30 -3.08
C PHE A 401 -24.93 2.36 -3.23
N PHE A 402 -25.00 3.44 -2.45
CA PHE A 402 -23.91 4.43 -2.42
C PHE A 402 -22.64 3.82 -1.85
N VAL A 403 -22.73 3.08 -0.74
CA VAL A 403 -21.59 2.39 -0.11
C VAL A 403 -20.99 1.34 -1.06
N LEU A 404 -21.85 0.59 -1.76
CA LEU A 404 -21.39 -0.36 -2.78
C LEU A 404 -20.66 0.33 -3.92
N GLY A 405 -21.21 1.40 -4.49
CA GLY A 405 -20.57 2.16 -5.56
C GLY A 405 -19.24 2.77 -5.12
N TYR A 406 -19.21 3.32 -3.91
CA TYR A 406 -18.01 3.89 -3.30
C TYR A 406 -16.90 2.85 -3.12
N THR A 407 -17.25 1.70 -2.56
CA THR A 407 -16.31 0.58 -2.34
C THR A 407 -15.86 0.00 -3.68
N ALA A 408 -16.74 -0.08 -4.67
CA ALA A 408 -16.39 -0.52 -6.02
C ALA A 408 -15.37 0.42 -6.68
N LEU A 409 -15.55 1.74 -6.60
CA LEU A 409 -14.57 2.72 -7.09
C LEU A 409 -13.21 2.54 -6.40
N PHE A 410 -13.22 2.29 -5.09
CA PHE A 410 -11.99 2.00 -4.37
C PHE A 410 -11.34 0.70 -4.85
N LEU A 411 -12.11 -0.38 -5.04
CA LEU A 411 -11.59 -1.63 -5.60
C LEU A 411 -11.03 -1.47 -7.02
N MET A 412 -11.66 -0.63 -7.86
CA MET A 412 -11.15 -0.31 -9.20
C MET A 412 -9.78 0.36 -9.11
N PHE A 413 -9.65 1.35 -8.23
CA PHE A 413 -8.37 2.00 -7.92
C PHE A 413 -7.34 0.99 -7.40
N SER A 414 -7.72 0.16 -6.41
CA SER A 414 -6.86 -0.87 -5.82
C SER A 414 -6.37 -1.87 -6.87
N ILE A 415 -7.23 -2.34 -7.78
CA ILE A 415 -6.84 -3.28 -8.85
C ILE A 415 -5.82 -2.65 -9.80
N ALA A 416 -6.07 -1.41 -10.23
CA ALA A 416 -5.14 -0.71 -11.11
C ALA A 416 -3.78 -0.48 -10.41
N MET A 417 -3.81 -0.13 -9.13
CA MET A 417 -2.63 0.05 -8.29
C MET A 417 -1.85 -1.25 -8.07
N THR A 418 -2.53 -2.37 -7.75
CA THR A 418 -1.90 -3.69 -7.60
C THR A 418 -1.24 -4.11 -8.90
N ARG A 419 -1.90 -3.91 -10.06
CA ARG A 419 -1.29 -4.17 -11.37
C ARG A 419 -0.05 -3.32 -11.61
N LEU A 420 -0.12 -2.03 -11.32
CA LEU A 420 1.02 -1.11 -11.46
C LEU A 420 2.21 -1.57 -10.61
N ARG A 421 1.99 -1.97 -9.36
CA ARG A 421 3.03 -2.54 -8.48
C ARG A 421 3.56 -3.88 -8.97
N ALA A 422 2.69 -4.77 -9.42
CA ALA A 422 3.06 -6.10 -9.90
C ALA A 422 3.83 -6.07 -11.22
N GLN A 423 3.53 -5.11 -12.10
CA GLN A 423 4.17 -4.96 -13.41
C GLN A 423 5.47 -4.16 -13.32
N LEU A 424 5.40 -2.97 -12.72
CA LEU A 424 6.47 -1.98 -12.79
C LEU A 424 7.36 -2.01 -11.53
N GLY A 425 6.80 -2.45 -10.40
CA GLY A 425 7.50 -2.45 -9.11
C GLY A 425 8.12 -1.10 -8.74
N PRO A 426 7.41 0.03 -8.93
CA PRO A 426 8.02 1.33 -8.75
C PRO A 426 8.58 1.44 -7.33
N PRO A 427 9.80 1.98 -7.15
CA PRO A 427 10.43 2.07 -5.83
C PRO A 427 9.59 2.88 -4.85
N ILE A 428 8.95 3.92 -5.38
CA ILE A 428 8.05 4.82 -4.67
C ILE A 428 6.84 5.11 -5.56
N HIS A 429 5.69 5.28 -4.94
CA HIS A 429 4.55 5.95 -5.56
C HIS A 429 3.82 6.69 -4.44
N GLU A 430 3.33 7.88 -4.76
CA GLU A 430 2.61 8.72 -3.80
C GLU A 430 1.23 9.02 -4.35
N MET A 431 0.28 8.14 -4.02
CA MET A 431 -1.14 8.33 -4.32
C MET A 431 -1.82 8.91 -3.08
N ALA A 432 -1.42 10.13 -2.72
CA ALA A 432 -2.01 10.89 -1.63
C ALA A 432 -3.27 11.62 -2.12
N PHE A 433 -4.29 11.69 -1.27
CA PHE A 433 -5.59 12.32 -1.52
C PHE A 433 -6.37 11.74 -2.71
N MET A 434 -5.95 10.58 -3.21
CA MET A 434 -6.65 9.83 -4.25
C MET A 434 -7.55 8.79 -3.61
N GLY A 435 -8.82 9.14 -3.41
CA GLY A 435 -9.86 8.17 -3.09
C GLY A 435 -11.23 8.61 -3.59
N PRO A 436 -12.24 7.72 -3.52
CA PRO A 436 -13.52 7.96 -4.16
C PRO A 436 -14.26 9.20 -3.64
N THR A 437 -13.91 9.73 -2.46
CA THR A 437 -14.46 10.99 -1.93
C THR A 437 -14.23 12.17 -2.88
N GLN A 438 -13.13 12.18 -3.63
CA GLN A 438 -12.91 13.23 -4.62
C GLN A 438 -14.00 13.19 -5.70
N LEU A 439 -14.24 12.03 -6.30
CA LEU A 439 -15.28 11.87 -7.32
C LEU A 439 -16.68 12.19 -6.78
N LEU A 440 -16.93 11.92 -5.50
CA LEU A 440 -18.17 12.32 -4.85
C LEU A 440 -18.36 13.83 -4.72
N VAL A 441 -17.30 14.61 -4.69
CA VAL A 441 -17.40 16.07 -4.67
C VAL A 441 -17.44 16.61 -6.09
N ASP A 442 -16.64 16.04 -6.99
CA ASP A 442 -16.47 16.56 -8.35
C ASP A 442 -17.70 16.35 -9.25
N PHE A 443 -18.45 15.25 -9.08
CA PHE A 443 -19.62 14.94 -9.90
C PHE A 443 -20.92 15.65 -9.46
N PRO A 444 -21.45 15.42 -8.24
CA PRO A 444 -22.68 16.07 -7.79
C PRO A 444 -22.45 17.49 -7.24
N GLY A 445 -21.19 17.88 -7.01
CA GLY A 445 -20.84 19.13 -6.33
C GLY A 445 -21.06 19.05 -4.81
N THR A 446 -20.45 19.98 -4.07
CA THR A 446 -20.64 20.09 -2.61
C THR A 446 -22.06 20.46 -2.20
N GLN A 447 -22.87 20.99 -3.12
CA GLN A 447 -24.27 21.35 -2.89
C GLN A 447 -25.24 20.18 -3.15
N GLY A 448 -24.84 19.19 -3.96
CA GLY A 448 -25.66 18.03 -4.28
C GLY A 448 -25.66 16.93 -3.21
N VAL A 449 -24.84 17.08 -2.16
CA VAL A 449 -24.67 16.10 -1.09
C VAL A 449 -24.96 16.76 0.26
N SER A 450 -25.80 16.13 1.09
CA SER A 450 -26.14 16.68 2.41
C SER A 450 -24.94 16.66 3.36
N THR A 451 -24.89 17.60 4.30
CA THR A 451 -23.84 17.68 5.34
C THR A 451 -23.68 16.36 6.10
N SER A 452 -24.79 15.68 6.40
CA SER A 452 -24.78 14.39 7.11
C SER A 452 -24.12 13.29 6.28
N MET A 453 -24.41 13.23 4.98
CA MET A 453 -23.82 12.25 4.08
C MET A 453 -22.32 12.50 3.89
N ILE A 454 -21.89 13.75 3.75
CA ILE A 454 -20.46 14.12 3.70
C ILE A 454 -19.76 13.70 4.99
N ALA A 455 -20.28 14.09 6.17
CA ALA A 455 -19.66 13.78 7.45
C ALA A 455 -19.51 12.27 7.66
N ARG A 456 -20.56 11.48 7.40
CA ARG A 456 -20.54 10.01 7.51
C ARG A 456 -19.57 9.36 6.53
N THR A 457 -19.54 9.83 5.28
CA THR A 457 -18.65 9.29 4.24
C THR A 457 -17.20 9.58 4.55
N VAL A 458 -16.87 10.83 4.89
CA VAL A 458 -15.49 11.25 5.18
C VAL A 458 -14.96 10.52 6.41
N THR A 459 -15.79 10.29 7.43
CA THR A 459 -15.36 9.63 8.67
C THR A 459 -15.19 8.12 8.49
N LEU A 460 -16.16 7.42 7.90
CA LEU A 460 -16.09 5.97 7.69
C LEU A 460 -14.99 5.58 6.70
N PHE A 461 -14.90 6.30 5.58
CA PHE A 461 -14.01 5.93 4.48
C PHE A 461 -12.70 6.70 4.46
N HIS A 462 -12.35 7.47 5.50
CA HIS A 462 -11.14 8.32 5.47
C HIS A 462 -9.88 7.55 5.06
N PHE A 463 -9.70 6.34 5.60
CA PHE A 463 -8.56 5.47 5.30
C PHE A 463 -8.47 5.04 3.82
N MET A 464 -9.59 5.07 3.09
CA MET A 464 -9.65 4.79 1.65
C MET A 464 -9.27 6.00 0.79
N ASN A 465 -9.01 7.17 1.39
CA ASN A 465 -8.81 8.43 0.64
C ASN A 465 -7.54 9.20 0.97
N ARG A 466 -6.87 8.88 2.08
CA ARG A 466 -5.75 9.71 2.54
C ARG A 466 -4.47 9.39 1.79
N ILE A 467 -3.88 8.21 1.98
CA ILE A 467 -2.56 7.84 1.45
C ILE A 467 -2.52 6.32 1.20
N HIS A 468 -2.12 5.91 -0.02
CA HIS A 468 -2.08 4.49 -0.42
C HIS A 468 -0.66 3.92 -0.65
N ARG A 469 0.37 4.54 -0.06
CA ARG A 469 1.79 4.11 -0.20
C ARG A 469 2.05 2.67 0.25
N THR A 470 1.29 2.19 1.21
CA THR A 470 1.41 0.84 1.81
C THR A 470 0.12 0.03 1.61
N HIS A 471 -0.46 0.10 0.41
CA HIS A 471 -1.69 -0.60 0.07
C HIS A 471 -1.60 -2.13 0.31
N PRO A 472 -2.53 -2.77 1.05
CA PRO A 472 -2.46 -4.20 1.41
C PRO A 472 -2.73 -5.21 0.27
N MET A 473 -3.47 -4.81 -0.77
CA MET A 473 -3.76 -5.65 -1.96
C MET A 473 -2.57 -5.75 -2.89
#